data_AF-A0A3C1NFF2-F1
#
_entry.id   AF-A0A3C1NFF2-F1
#
_cell.length_a   1.000
_cell.length_b   1.000
_cell.length_c   1.000
_cell.angle_alpha   90.00
_cell.angle_beta   90.00
_cell.angle_gamma   90.00
#
_symmetry.space_group_name_H-M   'P 1'
#
loop_
_entity.id
_entity.type
_entity.pdbx_description
1 polymer ?
#
loop_
_entity_poly.entity_id
_entity_poly.type
_entity_poly.pdbx_seq_one_letter_code
_entity_poly.pdbx_strand_id
1 'polypeptide(L)'
;LQSPASFRKWAAAAPDGFIFSVKGPRLVTQQKVLAETGAFISRFFDSGVLELGDKLGPVLWQFPPFKRFDQADFGKFLEHLPRELDGRKLNHVVEARHDSFRDAAFIKLLRSFGVTAAFAESEDYPA
;
A
#
# COMPACT_ATOMS: atom_id res chain seq x y z
N LEU A 1 -8.66 -10.11 -6.87
CA LEU A 1 -7.73 -9.09 -7.41
C LEU A 1 -8.23 -8.71 -8.79
N GLN A 2 -7.90 -7.52 -9.27
CA GLN A 2 -8.28 -7.11 -10.63
C GLN A 2 -7.43 -7.84 -11.66
N SER A 3 -7.93 -7.98 -12.89
CA SER A 3 -7.18 -8.62 -13.97
C SER A 3 -6.30 -7.62 -14.72
N PRO A 4 -5.23 -8.07 -15.40
CA PRO A 4 -4.41 -7.19 -16.24
C PRO A 4 -5.24 -6.45 -17.30
N ALA A 5 -6.24 -7.14 -17.88
CA ALA A 5 -7.14 -6.55 -18.86
C ALA A 5 -7.98 -5.39 -18.30
N SER A 6 -8.36 -5.46 -17.01
CA SER A 6 -9.12 -4.39 -16.34
C SER A 6 -8.26 -3.15 -16.17
N PHE A 7 -7.01 -3.34 -15.71
CA PHE A 7 -6.05 -2.24 -15.56
C PHE A 7 -5.71 -1.58 -16.91
N ARG A 8 -5.47 -2.36 -17.98
CA ARG A 8 -5.29 -1.80 -19.33
C ARG A 8 -6.49 -0.97 -19.80
N LYS A 9 -7.71 -1.46 -19.55
CA LYS A 9 -8.93 -0.74 -19.89
C LYS A 9 -9.00 0.61 -19.15
N TRP A 10 -8.64 0.64 -17.87
CA TRP A 10 -8.61 1.89 -17.09
C TRP A 10 -7.52 2.84 -17.58
N ALA A 11 -6.32 2.34 -17.87
CA ALA A 11 -5.21 3.13 -18.39
C ALA A 11 -5.54 3.80 -19.73
N ALA A 12 -6.25 3.08 -20.61
CA ALA A 12 -6.69 3.58 -21.92
C ALA A 12 -7.87 4.56 -21.82
N ALA A 13 -8.73 4.42 -20.81
CA ALA A 13 -9.89 5.29 -20.62
C ALA A 13 -9.56 6.62 -19.92
N ALA A 14 -8.48 6.66 -19.13
CA ALA A 14 -8.08 7.86 -18.40
C ALA A 14 -7.33 8.85 -19.33
N PRO A 15 -7.57 10.17 -19.20
CA PRO A 15 -6.82 11.18 -19.95
C PRO A 15 -5.31 11.16 -19.66
N ASP A 16 -4.53 11.75 -20.55
CA ASP A 16 -3.09 11.94 -20.32
C ASP A 16 -2.83 12.77 -19.07
N GLY A 17 -1.80 12.38 -18.30
CA GLY A 17 -1.48 13.00 -17.02
C GLY A 17 -2.40 12.62 -15.85
N PHE A 18 -3.48 11.86 -16.08
CA PHE A 18 -4.28 11.33 -14.99
C PHE A 18 -3.51 10.25 -14.20
N ILE A 19 -3.53 10.33 -12.87
CA ILE A 19 -2.84 9.38 -11.98
C ILE A 19 -3.84 8.66 -11.08
N PHE A 20 -3.78 7.33 -11.10
CA PHE A 20 -4.52 6.47 -10.17
C PHE A 20 -3.74 6.24 -8.88
N SER A 21 -4.43 6.25 -7.74
CA SER A 21 -3.99 5.49 -6.57
C SER A 21 -4.72 4.16 -6.53
N VAL A 22 -3.99 3.07 -6.27
CA VAL A 22 -4.55 1.71 -6.19
C VAL A 22 -4.54 1.24 -4.75
N LYS A 23 -5.70 0.84 -4.23
CA LYS A 23 -5.78 0.28 -2.88
C LYS A 23 -5.25 -1.15 -2.85
N GLY A 24 -4.27 -1.39 -1.98
CA GLY A 24 -3.78 -2.74 -1.66
C GLY A 24 -4.90 -3.63 -1.11
N PRO A 25 -4.82 -4.95 -1.32
CA PRO A 25 -5.93 -5.82 -1.00
C PRO A 25 -6.07 -6.06 0.50
N ARG A 26 -7.32 -6.19 0.97
CA ARG A 26 -7.64 -6.49 2.38
C ARG A 26 -6.99 -7.78 2.88
N LEU A 27 -6.74 -8.73 1.98
CA LEU A 27 -6.04 -9.99 2.25
C LEU A 27 -4.59 -9.78 2.72
N VAL A 28 -4.04 -8.56 2.61
CA VAL A 28 -2.77 -8.15 3.23
C VAL A 28 -3.06 -7.36 4.50
N THR A 29 -3.76 -6.22 4.41
CA THR A 29 -3.86 -5.26 5.52
C THR A 29 -4.72 -5.72 6.70
N GLN A 30 -5.54 -6.77 6.52
CA GLN A 30 -6.36 -7.35 7.58
C GLN A 30 -5.79 -8.64 8.17
N GLN A 31 -4.65 -9.13 7.68
CA GLN A 31 -4.05 -10.37 8.19
C GLN A 31 -3.63 -10.22 9.64
N LYS A 32 -3.69 -11.30 10.41
CA LYS A 32 -3.29 -11.29 11.82
C LYS A 32 -1.80 -10.95 11.96
N VAL A 33 -0.96 -11.60 11.16
CA VAL A 33 0.50 -11.45 11.12
C VAL A 33 0.87 -10.83 9.77
N LEU A 34 1.36 -9.59 9.78
CA LEU A 34 1.73 -8.86 8.58
C LEU A 34 3.02 -9.40 7.94
N ALA A 35 3.93 -9.94 8.76
CA ALA A 35 5.18 -10.55 8.33
C ALA A 35 4.99 -11.73 7.36
N GLU A 36 3.82 -12.39 7.37
CA GLU A 36 3.51 -13.56 6.54
C GLU A 36 2.85 -13.16 5.19
N THR A 37 2.70 -11.88 4.91
CA THR A 37 1.93 -11.39 3.76
C THR A 37 2.73 -11.26 2.45
N GLY A 38 4.01 -11.63 2.41
CA GLY A 38 4.85 -11.50 1.23
C GLY A 38 4.28 -12.14 -0.03
N ALA A 39 3.78 -13.38 0.06
CA ALA A 39 3.17 -14.08 -1.08
C ALA A 39 1.89 -13.39 -1.58
N PHE A 40 1.13 -12.80 -0.66
CA PHE A 40 -0.08 -12.03 -0.98
C PHE A 40 0.24 -10.71 -1.68
N ILE A 41 1.33 -10.05 -1.28
CA ILE A 41 1.82 -8.83 -1.90
C ILE A 41 2.34 -9.13 -3.31
N SER A 42 3.15 -10.19 -3.50
CA SER A 42 3.59 -10.63 -4.83
C SER A 42 2.39 -10.86 -5.75
N ARG A 43 1.42 -11.68 -5.30
CA ARG A 43 0.22 -11.98 -6.08
C ARG A 43 -0.59 -10.72 -6.44
N PHE A 44 -0.58 -9.70 -5.58
CA PHE A 44 -1.22 -8.42 -5.89
C PHE A 44 -0.55 -7.72 -7.07
N PHE A 45 0.78 -7.60 -7.09
CA PHE A 45 1.49 -7.00 -8.21
C PHE A 45 1.38 -7.87 -9.48
N ASP A 46 1.52 -9.19 -9.34
CA ASP A 46 1.35 -10.17 -10.43
C ASP A 46 -0.05 -10.16 -11.05
N SER A 47 -1.04 -9.56 -10.37
CA SER A 47 -2.40 -9.42 -10.91
C SER A 47 -2.53 -8.37 -12.02
N GLY A 48 -1.46 -7.64 -12.32
CA GLY A 48 -1.39 -6.70 -13.45
C GLY A 48 -1.53 -5.23 -13.05
N VAL A 49 -1.23 -4.86 -11.81
CA VAL A 49 -1.29 -3.45 -11.34
C VAL A 49 -0.41 -2.54 -12.21
N LEU A 50 0.73 -3.05 -12.68
CA LEU A 50 1.67 -2.33 -13.54
C LEU A 50 1.11 -1.96 -14.92
N GLU A 51 0.03 -2.60 -15.36
CA GLU A 51 -0.64 -2.30 -16.64
C GLU A 51 -1.27 -0.90 -16.67
N LEU A 52 -1.37 -0.23 -15.51
CA LEU A 52 -1.69 1.19 -15.43
C LEU A 52 -0.61 2.10 -16.02
N GLY A 53 0.61 1.58 -16.25
CA GLY A 53 1.68 2.31 -16.92
C GLY A 53 2.03 3.62 -16.19
N ASP A 54 2.25 4.67 -16.97
CA ASP A 54 2.52 6.04 -16.50
C ASP A 54 1.43 6.61 -15.59
N LYS A 55 0.21 6.06 -15.66
CA LYS A 55 -0.93 6.45 -14.80
C LYS A 55 -0.94 5.74 -13.44
N LEU A 56 0.00 4.82 -13.16
CA LEU A 56 0.14 4.21 -11.84
C LEU A 56 0.84 5.17 -10.88
N GLY A 57 0.06 5.72 -9.94
CA GLY A 57 0.56 6.48 -8.80
C GLY A 57 0.80 5.59 -7.57
N PRO A 58 0.45 6.08 -6.35
CA PRO A 58 0.76 5.35 -5.13
C PRO A 58 -0.18 4.15 -4.89
N VAL A 59 0.39 3.08 -4.33
CA VAL A 59 -0.37 1.98 -3.74
C VAL A 59 -0.71 2.33 -2.28
N LEU A 60 -2.00 2.43 -1.98
CA LEU A 60 -2.51 2.73 -0.64
C LEU A 60 -2.74 1.44 0.16
N TRP A 61 -2.03 1.30 1.28
CA TRP A 61 -2.16 0.24 2.27
C TRP A 61 -2.91 0.76 3.48
N GLN A 62 -4.23 0.60 3.46
CA GLN A 62 -5.10 1.03 4.55
C GLN A 62 -5.30 -0.10 5.57
N PHE A 63 -4.87 0.14 6.80
CA PHE A 63 -5.03 -0.78 7.93
C PHE A 63 -6.32 -0.49 8.68
N PRO A 64 -7.08 -1.54 9.07
CA PRO A 64 -8.35 -1.37 9.75
C PRO A 64 -8.15 -0.95 11.22
N PRO A 65 -9.20 -0.44 11.89
CA PRO A 65 -9.09 0.03 13.28
C PRO A 65 -8.71 -1.05 14.29
N PHE A 66 -8.98 -2.33 14.01
CA PHE A 66 -8.56 -3.42 14.91
C PHE A 66 -7.08 -3.81 14.75
N LYS A 67 -6.38 -3.28 13.73
CA LYS A 67 -4.97 -3.59 13.52
C LYS A 67 -4.13 -2.68 14.40
N ARG A 68 -3.50 -3.27 15.41
CA ARG A 68 -2.54 -2.58 16.29
C ARG A 68 -1.15 -2.55 15.65
N PHE A 69 -0.38 -1.52 15.99
CA PHE A 69 1.01 -1.37 15.59
C PHE A 69 1.87 -2.30 16.43
N ASP A 70 2.58 -3.18 15.74
CA ASP A 70 3.70 -3.96 16.24
C ASP A 70 4.87 -3.62 15.32
N GLN A 71 5.93 -3.04 15.87
CA GLN A 71 7.03 -2.52 15.07
C GLN A 71 7.75 -3.63 14.28
N ALA A 72 7.89 -4.83 14.85
CA ALA A 72 8.59 -5.94 14.21
C ALA A 72 7.74 -6.53 13.08
N ASP A 73 6.47 -6.80 13.36
CA ASP A 73 5.53 -7.34 12.38
C ASP A 73 5.31 -6.37 11.21
N PHE A 74 5.09 -5.09 11.53
CA PHE A 74 4.90 -4.05 10.53
C PHE A 74 6.17 -3.82 9.69
N GLY A 75 7.35 -3.86 10.31
CA GLY A 75 8.63 -3.78 9.62
C GLY A 75 8.79 -4.88 8.57
N LYS A 76 8.40 -6.11 8.90
CA LYS A 76 8.41 -7.23 7.94
C LYS A 76 7.44 -7.03 6.78
N PHE A 77 6.27 -6.44 7.02
CA PHE A 77 5.40 -6.03 5.92
C PHE A 77 6.06 -5.02 4.98
N LEU A 78 6.76 -4.01 5.52
CA LEU A 78 7.48 -3.03 4.70
C LEU A 78 8.64 -3.65 3.90
N GLU A 79 9.32 -4.66 4.45
CA GLU A 79 10.35 -5.43 3.74
C GLU A 79 9.78 -6.15 2.49
N HIS A 80 8.51 -6.56 2.53
CA HIS A 80 7.84 -7.22 1.41
C HIS A 80 7.37 -6.26 0.31
N LEU A 81 7.39 -4.95 0.55
CA LEU A 81 6.93 -3.98 -0.44
C LEU A 81 8.01 -3.75 -1.51
N PRO A 82 7.74 -4.05 -2.79
CA PRO A 82 8.72 -3.83 -3.86
C PRO A 82 8.95 -2.34 -4.08
N ARG A 83 10.19 -1.87 -3.95
CA ARG A 83 10.57 -0.47 -4.24
C ARG A 83 10.58 -0.17 -5.74
N GLU A 84 10.88 -1.21 -6.53
CA GLU A 84 10.92 -1.17 -7.98
C GLU A 84 10.43 -2.51 -8.52
N LEU A 85 9.67 -2.49 -9.61
CA LEU A 85 9.23 -3.67 -10.33
C LEU A 85 9.20 -3.34 -11.83
N ASP A 86 9.75 -4.21 -12.67
CA ASP A 86 9.87 -4.01 -14.12
C ASP A 86 10.46 -2.64 -14.53
N GLY A 87 11.50 -2.20 -13.81
CA GLY A 87 12.16 -0.90 -14.06
C GLY A 87 11.36 0.32 -13.60
N ARG A 88 10.19 0.12 -12.99
CA ARG A 88 9.32 1.18 -12.46
C ARG A 88 9.45 1.27 -10.96
N LYS A 89 9.79 2.47 -10.47
CA LYS A 89 9.69 2.81 -9.04
C LYS A 89 8.24 2.78 -8.58
N LEU A 90 7.99 2.15 -7.44
CA LEU A 90 6.67 2.09 -6.83
C LEU A 90 6.61 3.00 -5.62
N ASN A 91 5.52 3.75 -5.51
CA ASN A 91 5.25 4.60 -4.37
C ASN A 91 4.25 3.91 -3.46
N HIS A 92 4.58 3.78 -2.18
CA HIS A 92 3.68 3.20 -1.19
C HIS A 92 3.22 4.25 -0.20
N VAL A 93 1.94 4.18 0.13
CA VAL A 93 1.30 5.02 1.13
C VAL A 93 0.61 4.12 2.15
N VAL A 94 0.75 4.44 3.43
CA VAL A 94 0.11 3.73 4.54
C VAL A 94 -0.92 4.64 5.18
N GLU A 95 -2.15 4.16 5.33
CA GLU A 95 -3.19 4.80 6.15
C GLU A 95 -3.46 3.93 7.36
N ALA A 96 -3.13 4.42 8.55
CA ALA A 96 -3.36 3.72 9.82
C ALA A 96 -4.65 4.23 10.48
N ARG A 97 -5.43 3.33 11.08
CA ARG A 97 -6.73 3.67 11.69
C ARG A 97 -6.83 3.30 13.17
N HIS A 98 -5.70 3.02 13.82
CA HIS A 98 -5.65 2.67 15.23
C HIS A 98 -4.59 3.51 15.95
N ASP A 99 -4.91 4.02 17.14
CA ASP A 99 -4.09 4.98 17.89
C ASP A 99 -2.68 4.50 18.22
N SER A 100 -2.45 3.19 18.30
CA SER A 100 -1.09 2.64 18.50
C SER A 100 -0.10 3.04 17.40
N PHE A 101 -0.57 3.50 16.24
CA PHE A 101 0.29 4.02 15.17
C PHE A 101 0.74 5.47 15.41
N ARG A 102 0.20 6.17 16.42
CA ARG A 102 0.66 7.49 16.88
C ARG A 102 1.95 7.36 17.68
N ASP A 103 2.96 6.79 17.04
CA ASP A 103 4.26 6.46 17.62
C ASP A 103 5.37 7.01 16.70
N ALA A 104 6.38 7.64 17.29
CA ALA A 104 7.54 8.13 16.53
C ALA A 104 8.30 6.99 15.83
N ALA A 105 8.27 5.77 16.38
CA ALA A 105 8.84 4.58 15.77
C ALA A 105 8.17 4.22 14.45
N PHE A 106 6.85 4.39 14.35
CA PHE A 106 6.12 4.18 13.09
C PHE A 106 6.60 5.14 11.99
N ILE A 107 6.66 6.44 12.29
CA ILE A 107 7.15 7.45 11.33
C ILE A 107 8.61 7.22 10.94
N LYS A 108 9.47 6.87 11.92
CA LYS A 108 10.88 6.54 11.67
C LYS A 108 11.02 5.34 10.72
N LEU A 109 10.20 4.31 10.93
CA LEU A 109 10.20 3.11 10.12
C LEU A 109 9.71 3.39 8.70
N LEU A 110 8.62 4.15 8.52
CA LEU A 110 8.18 4.57 7.19
C LEU A 110 9.27 5.32 6.41
N ARG A 111 9.97 6.25 7.07
CA ARG A 111 11.11 6.99 6.48
C ARG A 111 12.24 6.06 6.03
N SER A 112 12.59 5.03 6.80
CA SER A 112 13.68 4.11 6.42
C SER A 112 13.33 3.24 5.21
N PHE A 113 12.04 3.06 4.92
CA PHE A 113 11.56 2.32 3.75
C PHE A 113 11.12 3.20 2.58
N GLY A 114 11.11 4.53 2.73
CA GLY A 114 10.61 5.45 1.71
C GLY A 114 9.09 5.38 1.51
N VAL A 115 8.35 4.97 2.54
CA VAL A 115 6.88 4.88 2.52
C VAL A 115 6.28 6.13 3.15
N THR A 116 5.19 6.62 2.59
CA THR A 116 4.51 7.84 3.07
C THR A 116 3.35 7.47 3.99
N ALA A 117 3.18 8.17 5.11
CA ALA A 117 1.94 8.11 5.88
C ALA A 117 0.87 8.99 5.20
N ALA A 118 -0.31 8.43 4.94
CA ALA A 118 -1.47 9.22 4.58
C ALA A 118 -1.94 10.00 5.80
N PHE A 119 -2.07 11.31 5.66
CA PHE A 119 -2.81 12.12 6.62
C PHE A 119 -4.30 11.99 6.30
N ALA A 120 -5.05 11.36 7.21
CA ALA A 120 -6.49 11.16 7.05
C ALA A 120 -7.22 11.92 8.14
N GLU A 121 -8.12 12.82 7.74
CA GLU A 121 -9.03 13.46 8.68
C GLU A 121 -10.25 12.56 8.90
N SER A 122 -10.52 12.23 10.15
CA SER A 122 -11.66 11.42 10.56
C SER A 122 -12.04 11.74 12.00
N GLU A 123 -13.33 11.70 12.31
CA GLU A 123 -13.82 11.78 13.69
C GLU A 123 -13.47 10.52 14.51
N ASP A 124 -13.24 9.39 13.83
CA ASP A 124 -13.11 8.08 14.45
C ASP A 124 -11.66 7.56 14.54
N TYR A 125 -10.73 8.12 13.76
CA TYR A 125 -9.40 7.54 13.53
C TYR A 125 -8.28 8.59 13.60
N PRO A 126 -7.05 8.20 13.97
CA PRO A 126 -5.94 9.12 14.07
C PRO A 126 -5.54 9.71 12.72
N ALA A 127 -5.11 10.97 12.75
CA ALA A 127 -4.49 11.69 11.64
C ALA A 127 -2.96 11.52 11.59
#